data_AF-A0A8J6JM74-F1
#
_entry.id   AF-A0A8J6JM74-F1
#
_cell.length_a   1.000
_cell.length_b   1.000
_cell.length_c   1.000
_cell.angle_alpha   90.00
_cell.angle_beta   90.00
_cell.angle_gamma   90.00
#
_symmetry.space_group_name_H-M   'P 1'
#
loop_
_entity.id
_entity.type
_entity.pdbx_description
1 polymer ?
#
loop_
_entity_poly.entity_id
_entity_poly.type
_entity_poly.pdbx_seq_one_letter_code
_entity_poly.pdbx_strand_id
1 'polypeptide(L)'
;GRDGVALRDVWAAGPRSYLGLQVEGFPNLFTVTGPGSPSVLTNMPVAIEQHVEWITAAIAHLREHAIARMEPEPQAVADWGEAVNAAAAETLLPQASSSWYLGANVPGKPRVFMPYPGGMAKYRDICDSVAADGYRGFRLARTPVPSI
;
A
#
# COMPACT_ATOMS: atom_id res chain seq x y z
N GLY A 1 8.88 6.49 11.45
CA GLY A 1 8.54 7.29 10.27
C GLY A 1 9.21 8.62 10.39
N ARG A 2 8.76 9.60 9.61
CA ARG A 2 9.17 11.00 9.76
C ARG A 2 8.96 11.46 11.21
N ASP A 3 9.85 12.31 11.71
CA ASP A 3 9.74 12.94 13.03
C ASP A 3 9.63 11.94 14.20
N GLY A 4 10.13 10.71 14.02
CA GLY A 4 10.11 9.67 15.06
C GLY A 4 8.78 8.93 15.23
N VAL A 5 7.78 9.19 14.39
CA VAL A 5 6.44 8.57 14.52
C VAL A 5 6.51 7.05 14.36
N ALA A 6 5.92 6.28 15.29
CA ALA A 6 5.89 4.83 15.20
C ALA A 6 4.76 4.35 14.27
N LEU A 7 5.01 3.29 13.49
CA LEU A 7 4.03 2.74 12.55
C LEU A 7 2.75 2.27 13.25
N ARG A 8 2.89 1.70 14.45
CA ARG A 8 1.76 1.26 15.29
C ARG A 8 0.79 2.41 15.62
N ASP A 9 1.30 3.64 15.75
CA ASP A 9 0.49 4.79 16.13
C ASP A 9 -0.34 5.26 14.92
N VAL A 10 0.27 5.25 13.72
CA VAL A 10 -0.43 5.57 12.45
C VAL A 10 -1.49 4.54 12.08
N TRP A 11 -1.27 3.28 12.45
CA TRP A 11 -2.21 2.18 12.19
C TRP A 11 -3.15 1.86 13.35
N ALA A 12 -3.18 2.69 14.40
CA ALA A 12 -3.99 2.45 15.59
C ALA A 12 -5.50 2.37 15.28
N ALA A 13 -5.98 3.11 14.27
CA ALA A 13 -7.37 3.09 13.79
C ALA A 13 -7.63 2.09 12.64
N GLY A 14 -6.61 1.31 12.26
CA GLY A 14 -6.63 0.42 11.10
C GLY A 14 -5.46 0.72 10.17
N PRO A 15 -4.91 -0.29 9.49
CA PRO A 15 -3.79 -0.08 8.59
C PRO A 15 -4.21 0.72 7.37
N ARG A 16 -3.38 1.69 6.99
CA ARG A 16 -3.53 2.51 5.79
C ARG A 16 -2.25 2.45 4.97
N SER A 17 -2.40 2.35 3.66
CA SER A 17 -1.31 2.25 2.71
C SER A 17 -1.79 2.74 1.34
N TYR A 18 -0.85 3.03 0.45
CA TYR A 18 -1.14 3.16 -0.97
C TYR A 18 -0.72 1.87 -1.68
N LEU A 19 -1.64 1.27 -2.43
CA LEU A 19 -1.50 -0.01 -3.13
C LEU A 19 -1.16 -1.20 -2.22
N GLY A 20 -1.13 -1.05 -0.89
CA GLY A 20 -0.52 -2.06 -0.01
C GLY A 20 1.00 -2.15 -0.08
N LEU A 21 1.65 -1.17 -0.72
CA LEU A 21 3.08 -1.16 -1.00
C LEU A 21 3.86 -0.12 -0.19
N GLN A 22 3.27 1.04 0.15
CA GLN A 22 3.91 2.04 1.01
C GLN A 22 2.92 2.68 1.99
N VAL A 23 3.47 3.25 3.07
CA VAL A 23 2.72 3.94 4.13
C VAL A 23 3.09 5.43 4.15
N GLU A 24 2.08 6.29 4.17
CA GLU A 24 2.26 7.74 4.34
C GLU A 24 3.04 8.05 5.62
N GLY A 25 4.00 8.96 5.57
CA GLY A 25 4.88 9.30 6.70
C GLY A 25 6.09 8.39 6.84
N PHE A 26 6.22 7.34 6.01
CA PHE A 26 7.33 6.38 6.03
C PHE A 26 8.02 6.33 4.66
N PRO A 27 8.77 7.39 4.29
CA PRO A 27 9.42 7.43 2.99
C PRO A 27 10.40 6.27 2.79
N ASN A 28 10.47 5.75 1.57
CA ASN A 28 11.30 4.61 1.16
C ASN A 28 11.04 3.31 1.94
N LEU A 29 10.01 3.23 2.78
CA LEU A 29 9.56 1.98 3.39
C LEU A 29 8.55 1.31 2.47
N PHE A 30 8.91 0.11 1.99
CA PHE A 30 8.02 -0.73 1.21
C PHE A 30 7.51 -1.91 2.03
N THR A 31 6.30 -2.38 1.72
CA THR A 31 5.71 -3.58 2.29
C THR A 31 5.38 -4.59 1.19
N VAL A 32 5.64 -5.87 1.46
CA VAL A 32 5.23 -6.98 0.58
C VAL A 32 4.00 -7.63 1.17
N THR A 33 2.94 -7.78 0.37
CA THR A 33 1.63 -8.33 0.80
C THR A 33 0.99 -7.56 1.96
N GLY A 34 1.24 -6.24 2.01
CA GLY A 34 0.71 -5.36 3.05
C GLY A 34 -0.81 -5.14 2.95
N PRO A 35 -1.43 -4.57 3.99
CA PRO A 35 -2.86 -4.21 3.98
C PRO A 35 -3.16 -3.26 2.83
N GLY A 36 -4.27 -3.47 2.11
CA GLY A 36 -4.62 -2.75 0.89
C GLY A 36 -4.12 -3.41 -0.40
N SER A 37 -3.32 -4.48 -0.33
CA SER A 37 -3.00 -5.35 -1.48
C SER A 37 -3.90 -6.60 -1.50
N PRO A 38 -3.92 -7.41 -2.58
CA PRO A 38 -4.69 -8.65 -2.61
C PRO A 38 -4.27 -9.63 -1.51
N SER A 39 -2.97 -9.68 -1.23
CA SER A 39 -2.38 -10.46 -0.13
C SER A 39 -2.98 -11.88 -0.07
N VAL A 40 -3.61 -12.21 1.05
CA VAL A 40 -4.18 -13.50 1.42
C VAL A 40 -5.43 -13.90 0.63
N LEU A 41 -6.00 -13.01 -0.20
CA LEU A 41 -7.11 -13.33 -1.11
C LEU A 41 -6.62 -13.92 -2.45
N THR A 42 -5.34 -14.23 -2.57
CA THR A 42 -4.71 -14.78 -3.78
C THR A 42 -3.80 -15.95 -3.43
N ASN A 43 -3.32 -16.66 -4.45
CA ASN A 43 -2.15 -17.53 -4.28
C ASN A 43 -0.94 -16.65 -3.92
N MET A 44 -0.64 -16.54 -2.62
CA MET A 44 0.28 -15.53 -2.08
C MET A 44 1.64 -15.41 -2.79
N PRO A 45 2.33 -16.49 -3.21
CA PRO A 45 3.53 -16.39 -4.02
C PRO A 45 3.38 -15.50 -5.26
N VAL A 46 2.25 -15.53 -5.95
CA VAL A 46 1.97 -14.68 -7.13
C VAL A 46 1.93 -13.20 -6.75
N ALA A 47 1.29 -12.86 -5.63
CA ALA A 47 1.27 -11.49 -5.12
C ALA A 47 2.66 -11.05 -4.60
N ILE A 48 3.42 -11.97 -4.00
CA ILE A 48 4.78 -11.69 -3.52
C ILE A 48 5.70 -11.37 -4.70
N GLU A 49 5.71 -12.20 -5.74
CA GLU A 49 6.51 -11.99 -6.96
C GLU A 49 6.17 -10.64 -7.59
N GLN A 50 4.88 -10.34 -7.80
CA GLN A 50 4.45 -9.07 -8.36
C GLN A 50 4.90 -7.87 -7.51
N HIS A 51 4.76 -7.95 -6.18
CA HIS A 51 5.20 -6.85 -5.31
C HIS A 51 6.72 -6.68 -5.37
N VAL A 52 7.49 -7.76 -5.35
CA VAL A 52 8.96 -7.69 -5.41
C VAL A 52 9.41 -7.12 -6.75
N GLU A 53 8.81 -7.55 -7.86
CA GLU A 53 9.05 -7.00 -9.20
C GLU A 53 8.78 -5.49 -9.22
N TRP A 54 7.61 -5.06 -8.74
CA TRP A 54 7.22 -3.66 -8.75
C TRP A 54 8.11 -2.79 -7.85
N ILE A 55 8.40 -3.26 -6.63
CA ILE A 55 9.24 -2.55 -5.66
C ILE A 55 10.68 -2.42 -6.18
N THR A 56 11.24 -3.49 -6.74
CA THR A 56 12.61 -3.46 -7.27
C THR A 56 12.71 -2.56 -8.50
N ALA A 57 11.70 -2.57 -9.38
CA ALA A 57 11.60 -1.62 -10.49
C ALA A 57 11.49 -0.16 -10.00
N ALA A 58 10.67 0.10 -8.98
CA ALA A 58 10.59 1.43 -8.36
C ALA A 58 11.94 1.89 -7.82
N ILE A 59 12.63 1.04 -7.04
CA ILE A 59 13.96 1.37 -6.50
C ILE A 59 14.97 1.63 -7.63
N ALA A 60 14.92 0.85 -8.72
CA ALA A 60 15.78 1.07 -9.89
C ALA A 60 15.50 2.43 -10.53
N HIS A 61 14.23 2.77 -10.76
CA HIS A 61 13.82 4.08 -11.29
C HIS A 61 14.31 5.24 -10.40
N LEU A 62 14.15 5.13 -9.08
CA LEU A 62 14.61 6.16 -8.14
C LEU A 62 16.13 6.39 -8.25
N ARG A 63 16.91 5.31 -8.40
CA ARG A 63 18.36 5.39 -8.56
C ARG A 63 18.76 6.02 -9.89
N GLU A 64 18.15 5.59 -10.98
CA GLU A 64 18.42 6.08 -12.34
C GLU A 64 18.14 7.59 -12.46
N HIS A 65 17.09 8.09 -11.79
CA HIS A 65 16.66 9.48 -11.88
C HIS A 65 17.22 10.39 -10.77
N ALA A 66 18.11 9.86 -9.92
CA ALA A 66 18.66 10.55 -8.74
C ALA A 66 17.56 11.10 -7.81
N ILE A 67 16.53 10.28 -7.57
CA ILE A 67 15.44 10.55 -6.63
C ILE A 67 15.80 9.91 -5.30
N ALA A 68 15.98 10.73 -4.26
CA ALA A 68 16.38 10.25 -2.94
C ALA A 68 15.21 9.67 -2.14
N ARG A 69 13.98 10.09 -2.48
CA ARG A 69 12.81 9.83 -1.66
C ARG A 69 11.56 9.59 -2.50
N MET A 70 10.85 8.53 -2.15
CA MET A 70 9.51 8.19 -2.60
C MET A 70 8.62 8.00 -1.38
N GLU A 71 7.42 8.58 -1.43
CA GLU A 71 6.40 8.43 -0.39
C GLU A 71 5.02 8.68 -0.99
N PRO A 72 3.97 7.94 -0.61
CA PRO A 72 2.65 8.19 -1.16
C PRO A 72 2.10 9.56 -0.73
N GLU A 73 1.25 10.12 -1.59
CA GLU A 73 0.45 11.29 -1.28
C GLU A 73 -0.68 10.93 -0.30
N PRO A 74 -1.03 11.83 0.64
CA PRO A 74 -2.14 11.59 1.56
C PRO A 74 -3.45 11.28 0.83
N GLN A 75 -3.72 11.99 -0.27
CA GLN A 75 -4.93 11.79 -1.07
C GLN A 75 -4.93 10.41 -1.75
N ALA A 76 -3.80 9.98 -2.33
CA ALA A 76 -3.69 8.67 -2.96
C ALA A 76 -3.93 7.52 -1.97
N VAL A 77 -3.51 7.68 -0.72
CA VAL A 77 -3.75 6.71 0.36
C VAL A 77 -5.24 6.67 0.73
N ALA A 78 -5.89 7.83 0.81
CA ALA A 78 -7.32 7.93 1.10
C ALA A 78 -8.16 7.31 -0.04
N ASP A 79 -7.91 7.72 -1.29
CA ASP A 79 -8.59 7.23 -2.48
C ASP A 79 -8.44 5.72 -2.64
N TRP A 80 -7.23 5.19 -2.36
CA TRP A 80 -7.01 3.74 -2.39
C TRP A 80 -7.79 3.01 -1.30
N GLY A 81 -7.85 3.57 -0.08
CA GLY A 81 -8.67 3.03 1.00
C GLY A 81 -10.16 2.99 0.62
N GLU A 82 -10.67 4.04 -0.02
CA GLU A 82 -12.04 4.08 -0.55
C GLU A 82 -12.27 3.03 -1.64
N ALA A 83 -11.33 2.88 -2.58
CA ALA A 83 -11.41 1.87 -3.64
C ALA A 83 -11.41 0.44 -3.09
N VAL A 84 -10.61 0.16 -2.05
CA VAL A 84 -10.60 -1.13 -1.34
C VAL A 84 -11.95 -1.38 -0.66
N ASN A 85 -12.46 -0.38 0.06
CA ASN A 85 -13.75 -0.48 0.76
C ASN A 85 -14.91 -0.68 -0.21
N ALA A 86 -14.94 0.06 -1.33
CA ALA A 86 -15.94 -0.07 -2.37
C ALA A 86 -15.90 -1.47 -3.01
N ALA A 87 -14.71 -1.97 -3.35
CA ALA A 87 -14.55 -3.31 -3.88
C ALA A 87 -15.00 -4.38 -2.86
N ALA A 88 -14.78 -4.17 -1.57
CA ALA A 88 -15.21 -5.08 -0.52
C ALA A 88 -16.73 -5.08 -0.32
N ALA A 89 -17.39 -3.92 -0.47
CA ALA A 89 -18.83 -3.75 -0.33
C ALA A 89 -19.63 -4.55 -1.36
N GLU A 90 -19.04 -4.81 -2.54
CA GLU A 90 -19.60 -5.67 -3.60
C GLU A 90 -19.43 -7.18 -3.31
N THR A 91 -18.96 -7.55 -2.12
CA THR A 91 -18.76 -8.95 -1.71
C THR A 91 -19.46 -9.25 -0.39
N LEU A 92 -19.58 -10.54 -0.07
CA LEU A 92 -20.05 -10.97 1.25
C LEU A 92 -18.95 -10.94 2.33
N LEU A 93 -17.68 -10.68 1.95
CA LEU A 93 -16.54 -10.78 2.87
C LEU A 93 -16.66 -9.87 4.11
N PRO A 94 -17.13 -8.61 4.00
CA PRO A 94 -17.31 -7.75 5.17
C PRO A 94 -18.45 -8.19 6.10
N GLN A 95 -19.38 -9.01 5.62
CA GLN A 95 -20.54 -9.48 6.39
C GLN A 95 -20.20 -10.65 7.33
N ALA A 96 -18.99 -11.20 7.22
CA ALA A 96 -18.54 -12.26 8.12
C ALA A 96 -18.56 -11.80 9.59
N SER A 97 -19.26 -12.56 10.44
CA SER A 97 -19.43 -12.23 11.86
C SER A 97 -18.10 -12.17 12.60
N SER A 98 -17.16 -13.05 12.25
CA SER A 98 -15.77 -13.05 12.71
C SER A 98 -14.83 -13.50 11.58
N SER A 99 -13.88 -12.65 11.24
CA SER A 99 -12.77 -12.96 10.34
C SER A 99 -11.56 -12.13 10.72
N TRP A 100 -10.37 -12.72 10.60
CA TRP A 100 -9.12 -12.00 10.80
C TRP A 100 -8.84 -10.98 9.69
N TYR A 101 -9.47 -11.10 8.51
CA TYR A 101 -9.44 -10.06 7.45
C TYR A 101 -10.02 -8.71 7.91
N LEU A 102 -10.94 -8.77 8.87
CA LEU A 102 -11.59 -7.62 9.48
C LEU A 102 -10.93 -7.20 10.79
N GLY A 103 -9.89 -7.90 11.25
CA GLY A 103 -9.32 -7.70 12.60
C GLY A 103 -10.26 -8.12 13.75
N ALA A 104 -11.39 -8.78 13.45
CA ALA A 104 -12.39 -9.18 14.45
C ALA A 104 -11.92 -10.32 15.38
N ASN A 105 -10.74 -10.88 15.13
CA ASN A 105 -10.13 -11.94 15.93
C ASN A 105 -9.35 -11.42 17.16
N VAL A 106 -9.18 -10.10 17.33
CA VAL A 106 -8.45 -9.50 18.46
C VAL A 106 -9.35 -8.49 19.17
N PRO A 107 -9.70 -8.70 20.46
CA PRO A 107 -10.46 -7.74 21.24
C PRO A 107 -9.80 -6.35 21.26
N GLY A 108 -10.59 -5.29 21.02
CA GLY A 108 -10.10 -3.91 21.00
C GLY A 108 -9.43 -3.48 19.69
N LYS A 109 -9.22 -4.38 18.72
CA LYS A 109 -8.70 -4.00 17.40
C LYS A 109 -9.80 -3.38 16.53
N PRO A 110 -9.52 -2.32 15.75
CA PRO A 110 -10.47 -1.77 14.79
C PRO A 110 -10.98 -2.81 13.80
N ARG A 111 -12.28 -2.77 13.51
CA ARG A 111 -12.92 -3.63 12.50
C ARG A 111 -12.85 -2.99 11.12
N VAL A 112 -11.78 -3.25 10.39
CA VAL A 112 -11.53 -2.70 9.05
C VAL A 112 -11.18 -3.84 8.10
N PHE A 113 -11.79 -3.89 6.92
CA PHE A 113 -11.44 -4.86 5.90
C PHE A 113 -10.08 -4.52 5.30
N MET A 114 -9.11 -5.42 5.47
CA MET A 114 -7.71 -5.14 5.14
C MET A 114 -7.29 -5.49 3.71
N PRO A 115 -7.70 -6.62 3.09
CA PRO A 115 -7.22 -6.98 1.75
C PRO A 115 -7.94 -6.22 0.64
N TYR A 116 -7.33 -6.08 -0.54
CA TYR A 116 -8.02 -5.66 -1.75
C TYR A 116 -8.72 -6.87 -2.42
N PRO A 117 -10.06 -6.90 -2.54
CA PRO A 117 -10.78 -8.07 -3.05
C PRO A 117 -11.04 -8.05 -4.55
N GLY A 118 -10.55 -7.05 -5.29
CA GLY A 118 -10.83 -6.88 -6.72
C GLY A 118 -10.07 -7.84 -7.66
N GLY A 119 -9.31 -8.80 -7.12
CA GLY A 119 -8.58 -9.82 -7.87
C GLY A 119 -7.17 -9.40 -8.31
N MET A 120 -6.29 -10.39 -8.47
CA MET A 120 -4.87 -10.17 -8.73
C MET A 120 -4.58 -9.52 -10.10
N ALA A 121 -5.30 -9.90 -11.15
CA ALA A 121 -5.09 -9.34 -12.50
C ALA A 121 -5.36 -7.83 -12.52
N LYS A 122 -6.54 -7.42 -12.04
CA LYS A 122 -6.91 -6.01 -11.91
C LYS A 122 -5.94 -5.23 -11.02
N TYR A 123 -5.49 -5.83 -9.93
CA TYR A 123 -4.50 -5.20 -9.05
C TYR A 123 -3.15 -4.98 -9.76
N ARG A 124 -2.66 -5.97 -10.51
CA ARG A 124 -1.44 -5.83 -11.32
C ARG A 124 -1.60 -4.71 -12.35
N ASP A 125 -2.72 -4.66 -13.07
CA ASP A 125 -2.98 -3.60 -14.06
C ASP A 125 -2.96 -2.19 -13.43
N ILE A 126 -3.52 -2.04 -12.21
CA ILE A 126 -3.48 -0.78 -11.46
C ILE A 126 -2.04 -0.41 -11.10
N CYS A 127 -1.26 -1.35 -10.55
CA CYS A 127 0.14 -1.13 -10.20
C CYS A 127 0.98 -0.75 -11.42
N ASP A 128 0.77 -1.43 -12.54
CA ASP A 128 1.50 -1.20 -13.79
C ASP A 128 1.14 0.17 -14.39
N SER A 129 -0.14 0.57 -14.38
CA SER A 129 -0.56 1.92 -14.76
C SER A 129 0.07 2.99 -13.87
N VAL A 130 0.10 2.78 -12.54
CA VAL A 130 0.74 3.72 -11.62
C VAL A 130 2.22 3.91 -11.94
N ALA A 131 2.96 2.82 -12.20
CA ALA A 131 4.37 2.89 -12.57
C ALA A 131 4.58 3.55 -13.95
N ALA A 132 3.77 3.20 -14.94
CA ALA A 132 3.82 3.79 -16.29
C ALA A 132 3.57 5.30 -16.27
N ASP A 133 2.70 5.78 -15.37
CA ASP A 133 2.38 7.19 -15.18
C ASP A 133 3.38 7.91 -14.25
N GLY A 134 4.64 7.45 -14.22
CA GLY A 134 5.71 8.07 -13.43
C GLY A 134 5.50 7.93 -11.92
N TYR A 135 4.96 6.81 -11.47
CA TYR A 135 4.59 6.55 -10.08
C TYR A 135 3.50 7.52 -9.57
N ARG A 136 2.39 7.62 -10.31
CA ARG A 136 1.22 8.45 -9.93
C ARG A 136 0.78 8.19 -8.49
N GLY A 137 0.56 9.27 -7.73
CA GLY A 137 0.17 9.21 -6.32
C GLY A 137 1.36 9.08 -5.35
N PHE A 138 2.60 9.13 -5.84
CA PHE A 138 3.79 9.26 -5.02
C PHE A 138 4.45 10.64 -5.19
N ARG A 139 4.90 11.21 -4.08
CA ARG A 139 5.83 12.35 -4.08
C ARG A 139 7.25 11.84 -4.23
N LEU A 140 7.91 12.29 -5.29
CA LEU A 140 9.29 11.99 -5.61
C LEU A 140 10.14 13.22 -5.33
N ALA A 141 11.13 13.11 -4.44
CA ALA A 141 12.04 14.21 -4.12
C ALA A 141 13.50 13.82 -4.40
N ARG A 142 14.21 14.70 -5.13
CA ARG A 142 15.62 14.52 -5.49
C ARG A 142 16.53 14.81 -4.30
N THR A 143 17.74 14.27 -4.34
CA THR A 143 18.80 14.65 -3.39
C THR A 143 19.05 16.16 -3.49
N PRO A 144 19.08 16.92 -2.39
CA PRO A 144 19.58 18.28 -2.43
C PRO A 144 21.02 18.26 -2.95
N VAL A 145 21.31 19.03 -4.00
CA VAL A 145 22.72 19.30 -4.36
C VAL A 145 23.30 20.07 -3.18
N PRO A 146 24.42 19.63 -2.58
CA PRO A 146 25.05 20.39 -1.51
C PRO A 146 25.35 21.80 -2.03
N SER A 147 24.88 22.83 -1.32
CA SER A 147 25.34 24.19 -1.57
C SER A 147 26.85 24.23 -1.32
N ILE A 148 27.63 24.59 -2.34
CA ILE A 148 29.09 24.79 -2.28
C ILE A 148 29.38 26.05 -1.45
#